data_AF-R2QC99-F1
#
_entry.id   AF-R2QC99-F1
#
_cell.length_a   1.000
_cell.length_b   1.000
_cell.length_c   1.000
_cell.angle_alpha   90.00
_cell.angle_beta   90.00
_cell.angle_gamma   90.00
#
_symmetry.space_group_name_H-M   'P 1'
#
loop_
_entity.id
_entity.type
_entity.pdbx_description
1 polymer ?
#
loop_
_entity_poly.entity_id
_entity_poly.type
_entity_poly.pdbx_seq_one_letter_code
_entity_poly.pdbx_strand_id
1 'polypeptide(L)'
;MTKMLFQKISVLFFTLILFSACQTKTADTKQSVKESTSMTTEKSSTGQTNELETVSTSSTQQANQTFPAGTLIQAVRENDAAKVATILQDKNYVIDEVNDKGETPLLIATHENFIDIAKQLIDAGADINVQDQISDSPYLYAGAQGKTEILAYMLDKQVPDQQKVNRFGGNALIPAAEKGHLENVKLLLKDGRAAIDHQNNYGYTALIEAVALRDGSEIYQQIVKVLLEGGADKTLKDNTGRTAEDYARSLGYSEMLNTLRSY
;
A
#
# COMPACT_ATOMS: atom_id res chain seq x y z
N MET A 1 10.66 29.23 -47.41
CA MET A 1 11.52 28.07 -47.74
C MET A 1 12.86 28.39 -47.10
N THR A 2 13.40 27.68 -46.11
CA THR A 2 13.55 26.22 -45.96
C THR A 2 13.79 25.91 -44.47
N LYS A 3 13.40 24.70 -44.07
CA LYS A 3 13.19 24.18 -42.70
C LYS A 3 14.43 24.21 -41.78
N MET A 4 14.26 24.61 -40.52
CA MET A 4 15.16 24.23 -39.42
C MET A 4 14.69 22.89 -38.84
N LEU A 5 15.58 21.89 -38.90
CA LEU A 5 15.41 20.58 -38.25
C LEU A 5 15.52 20.77 -36.73
N PHE A 6 14.43 20.55 -35.99
CA PHE A 6 14.51 20.23 -34.56
C PHE A 6 14.64 18.71 -34.42
N GLN A 7 15.81 18.29 -33.97
CA GLN A 7 16.14 16.91 -33.64
C GLN A 7 15.43 16.56 -32.32
N LYS A 8 14.39 15.72 -32.39
CA LYS A 8 13.69 15.17 -31.23
C LYS A 8 14.65 14.24 -30.49
N ILE A 9 15.14 14.64 -29.32
CA ILE A 9 15.82 13.75 -28.38
C ILE A 9 14.71 12.96 -27.67
N SER A 10 14.44 11.76 -28.17
CA SER A 10 13.59 10.77 -27.51
C SER A 10 14.38 10.17 -26.35
N VAL A 11 14.19 10.69 -25.13
CA VAL A 11 14.70 10.05 -23.92
C VAL A 11 13.83 8.85 -23.62
N LEU A 12 14.26 7.68 -24.12
CA LEU A 12 13.64 6.40 -23.83
C LEU A 12 14.04 5.99 -22.39
N PHE A 13 13.19 6.29 -21.40
CA PHE A 13 13.35 5.71 -20.08
C PHE A 13 12.97 4.23 -20.15
N PHE A 14 13.98 3.37 -20.14
CA PHE A 14 13.82 1.93 -19.96
C PHE A 14 13.29 1.71 -18.54
N THR A 15 11.98 1.57 -18.40
CA THR A 15 11.37 0.98 -17.20
C THR A 15 11.81 -0.48 -17.17
N LEU A 16 12.77 -0.78 -16.30
CA LEU A 16 13.21 -2.14 -16.02
C LEU A 16 12.09 -2.86 -15.26
N ILE A 17 11.11 -3.39 -16.00
CA ILE A 17 10.09 -4.26 -15.44
C ILE A 17 10.74 -5.62 -15.21
N LEU A 18 11.18 -5.87 -13.98
CA LEU A 18 11.55 -7.21 -13.53
C LEU A 18 10.27 -8.03 -13.32
N PHE A 19 9.73 -8.58 -14.41
CA PHE A 19 8.80 -9.71 -14.33
C PHE A 19 9.61 -10.94 -13.89
N SER A 20 9.58 -11.25 -12.60
CA SER A 20 10.04 -12.53 -12.09
C SER A 20 8.95 -13.57 -12.39
N ALA A 21 9.05 -14.19 -13.57
CA ALA A 21 8.24 -15.34 -13.95
C ALA A 21 8.79 -16.59 -13.27
N CYS A 22 8.19 -17.00 -12.15
CA CYS A 22 8.39 -18.35 -11.61
C CYS A 22 7.49 -19.34 -12.36
N GLN A 23 8.10 -20.09 -13.28
CA GLN A 23 7.47 -21.29 -13.85
C GLN A 23 7.42 -22.39 -12.79
N THR A 24 6.22 -22.85 -12.46
CA THR A 24 6.00 -24.10 -11.70
C THR A 24 6.32 -25.29 -12.59
N LYS A 25 7.32 -26.09 -12.22
CA LYS A 25 7.53 -27.42 -12.78
C LYS A 25 6.41 -28.34 -12.31
N THR A 26 5.55 -28.76 -13.24
CA THR A 26 4.69 -29.92 -13.09
C THR A 26 5.54 -31.19 -13.17
N ALA A 27 5.51 -31.99 -12.11
CA ALA A 27 5.92 -33.39 -12.16
C ALA A 27 4.65 -34.24 -12.10
N ASP A 28 4.35 -34.86 -13.23
CA ASP A 28 3.36 -35.93 -13.35
C ASP A 28 3.72 -37.10 -12.42
N THR A 29 2.74 -37.59 -11.66
CA THR A 29 2.71 -39.01 -11.27
C THR A 29 1.29 -39.52 -11.45
N LYS A 30 1.15 -40.34 -12.49
CA LYS A 30 -0.02 -41.17 -12.79
C LYS A 30 -0.15 -42.32 -11.79
N GLN A 31 -1.37 -42.89 -11.80
CA GLN A 31 -1.84 -44.14 -11.17
C GLN A 31 -2.29 -44.00 -9.71
N SER A 32 -3.43 -44.54 -9.28
CA SER A 32 -4.35 -45.52 -9.86
C SER A 32 -5.72 -45.35 -9.21
N VAL A 33 -6.77 -45.20 -10.02
CA VAL A 33 -8.17 -45.39 -9.58
C VAL A 33 -8.46 -46.89 -9.52
N LYS A 34 -8.95 -47.37 -8.38
CA LYS A 34 -9.76 -48.58 -8.30
C LYS A 34 -10.96 -48.31 -7.40
N GLU A 35 -12.13 -48.42 -8.00
CA GLU A 35 -13.43 -48.55 -7.36
C GLU A 35 -13.47 -49.76 -6.43
N SER A 36 -14.18 -49.65 -5.31
CA SER A 36 -15.10 -50.69 -4.89
C SER A 36 -16.20 -50.15 -3.99
N THR A 37 -17.40 -50.30 -4.52
CA THR A 37 -18.72 -50.19 -3.94
C THR A 37 -18.92 -51.20 -2.80
N SER A 38 -19.61 -50.82 -1.74
CA SER A 38 -20.46 -51.73 -0.95
C SER A 38 -21.41 -50.94 -0.06
N MET A 39 -22.70 -51.03 -0.36
CA MET A 39 -23.81 -50.73 0.55
C MET A 39 -24.09 -51.96 1.42
N THR A 40 -24.50 -51.75 2.67
CA THR A 40 -25.69 -52.41 3.26
C THR A 40 -26.17 -51.70 4.51
N THR A 41 -27.45 -51.92 4.77
CA THR A 41 -28.48 -51.19 5.52
C THR A 41 -28.67 -51.63 6.98
N GLU A 42 -29.32 -50.73 7.73
CA GLU A 42 -30.26 -50.95 8.85
C GLU A 42 -29.75 -51.52 10.20
N LYS A 43 -30.01 -50.83 11.33
CA LYS A 43 -31.30 -50.87 12.08
C LYS A 43 -31.17 -50.29 13.51
N SER A 44 -32.03 -49.30 13.79
CA SER A 44 -32.76 -48.95 15.04
C SER A 44 -32.38 -49.53 16.41
N SER A 45 -32.24 -48.67 17.42
CA SER A 45 -32.99 -48.65 18.72
C SER A 45 -32.38 -47.60 19.67
N THR A 46 -33.10 -46.51 19.97
CA THR A 46 -33.80 -46.23 21.25
C THR A 46 -33.01 -46.48 22.53
N GLY A 47 -32.72 -45.40 23.27
CA GLY A 47 -32.22 -45.45 24.64
C GLY A 47 -31.99 -44.04 25.20
N GLN A 48 -33.06 -43.35 25.56
CA GLN A 48 -33.00 -42.21 26.48
C GLN A 48 -32.74 -42.74 27.88
N THR A 49 -31.67 -42.30 28.53
CA THR A 49 -31.60 -42.21 29.99
C THR A 49 -30.87 -40.94 30.38
N ASN A 50 -31.56 -40.13 31.18
CA ASN A 50 -31.14 -38.88 31.78
C ASN A 50 -29.81 -39.03 32.53
N GLU A 51 -28.85 -38.17 32.19
CA GLU A 51 -27.69 -37.89 33.05
C GLU A 51 -27.79 -36.47 33.60
N LEU A 52 -27.51 -36.40 34.90
CA LEU A 52 -27.58 -35.26 35.77
C LEU A 52 -26.86 -34.04 35.20
N GLU A 53 -27.52 -32.89 35.27
CA GLU A 53 -26.91 -31.57 35.17
C GLU A 53 -25.90 -31.38 36.31
N THR A 54 -24.64 -31.72 36.05
CA THR A 54 -23.52 -31.07 36.73
C THR A 54 -23.15 -29.84 35.91
N VAL A 55 -23.51 -28.67 36.44
CA VAL A 55 -23.04 -27.37 35.99
C VAL A 55 -21.52 -27.34 36.11
N SER A 56 -20.86 -27.76 35.04
CA SER A 56 -19.45 -27.53 34.82
C SER A 56 -19.30 -26.12 34.29
N THR A 57 -19.00 -25.17 35.18
CA THR A 57 -18.39 -23.91 34.79
C THR A 57 -17.07 -24.22 34.09
N SER A 58 -17.14 -24.38 32.76
CA SER A 58 -15.97 -24.48 31.90
C SER A 58 -15.32 -23.10 31.82
N SER A 59 -14.49 -22.78 32.81
CA SER A 59 -13.39 -21.87 32.58
C SER A 59 -12.45 -22.58 31.61
N THR A 60 -12.64 -22.37 30.32
CA THR A 60 -11.60 -22.65 29.32
C THR A 60 -10.42 -21.75 29.66
N GLN A 61 -9.49 -22.29 30.46
CA GLN A 61 -8.13 -21.82 30.47
C GLN A 61 -7.60 -22.05 29.05
N GLN A 62 -7.67 -21.00 28.24
CA GLN A 62 -7.04 -20.96 26.93
C GLN A 62 -5.55 -21.19 27.21
N ALA A 63 -5.04 -22.36 26.82
CA ALA A 63 -3.61 -22.64 26.90
C ALA A 63 -2.88 -21.45 26.27
N ASN A 64 -1.96 -20.85 27.03
CA ASN A 64 -1.21 -19.68 26.59
C ASN A 64 -0.33 -20.11 25.40
N GLN A 65 -0.89 -20.08 24.19
CA GLN A 65 -0.22 -20.48 22.95
C GLN A 65 0.84 -19.41 22.68
N THR A 66 2.09 -19.70 23.03
CA THR A 66 3.21 -18.82 22.70
C THR A 66 3.53 -18.96 21.22
N PHE A 67 3.44 -17.87 20.46
CA PHE A 67 3.86 -17.83 19.06
C PHE A 67 5.33 -17.40 18.96
N PRO A 68 6.19 -18.10 18.21
CA PRO A 68 7.57 -17.66 18.01
C PRO A 68 7.64 -16.41 17.12
N ALA A 69 8.78 -15.71 17.17
CA ALA A 69 9.08 -14.61 16.24
C ALA A 69 9.04 -15.10 14.78
N GLY A 70 8.57 -14.25 13.89
CA GLY A 70 8.33 -14.48 12.47
C GLY A 70 6.98 -15.12 12.15
N THR A 71 6.21 -15.56 13.16
CA THR A 71 4.93 -16.25 12.94
C THR A 71 3.89 -15.31 12.34
N LEU A 72 3.82 -14.06 12.81
CA LEU A 72 2.87 -13.08 12.27
C LEU A 72 3.24 -12.68 10.85
N ILE A 73 4.53 -12.43 10.57
CA ILE A 73 5.04 -12.21 9.21
C ILE A 73 4.64 -13.38 8.27
N GLN A 74 4.82 -14.62 8.72
CA GLN A 74 4.49 -15.79 7.91
C GLN A 74 2.98 -15.88 7.64
N ALA A 75 2.14 -15.66 8.66
CA ALA A 75 0.68 -15.68 8.51
C ALA A 75 0.20 -14.59 7.53
N VAL A 76 0.78 -13.38 7.58
CA VAL A 76 0.48 -12.32 6.61
C VAL A 76 0.89 -12.71 5.19
N ARG A 77 2.08 -13.30 4.99
CA ARG A 77 2.54 -13.76 3.67
C ARG A 77 1.68 -14.87 3.08
N GLU A 78 1.11 -15.71 3.94
CA GLU A 78 0.15 -16.75 3.58
C GLU A 78 -1.26 -16.19 3.29
N ASN A 79 -1.48 -14.88 3.50
CA ASN A 79 -2.79 -14.23 3.48
C ASN A 79 -3.81 -14.91 4.41
N ASP A 80 -3.34 -15.43 5.56
CA ASP A 80 -4.16 -16.14 6.53
C ASP A 80 -4.69 -15.18 7.60
N ALA A 81 -5.78 -14.50 7.26
CA ALA A 81 -6.44 -13.54 8.14
C ALA A 81 -6.92 -14.15 9.47
N ALA A 82 -7.27 -15.45 9.50
CA ALA A 82 -7.73 -16.12 10.72
C ALA A 82 -6.56 -16.40 11.68
N LYS A 83 -5.41 -16.83 11.14
CA LYS A 83 -4.19 -17.02 11.90
C LYS A 83 -3.62 -15.68 12.39
N VAL A 84 -3.66 -14.64 11.56
CA VAL A 84 -3.35 -13.26 12.01
C VAL A 84 -4.22 -12.88 13.21
N ALA A 85 -5.55 -12.99 13.09
CA ALA A 85 -6.47 -12.68 14.19
C ALA A 85 -6.17 -13.49 15.46
N THR A 86 -5.80 -14.77 15.31
CA THR A 86 -5.47 -15.66 16.43
C THR A 86 -4.18 -15.22 17.12
N ILE A 87 -3.13 -14.87 16.37
CA ILE A 87 -1.86 -14.38 16.93
C ILE A 87 -2.09 -13.06 17.69
N LEU A 88 -2.88 -12.14 17.14
CA LEU A 88 -3.17 -10.83 17.73
C LEU A 88 -4.04 -10.87 19.00
N GLN A 89 -4.55 -12.06 19.39
CA GLN A 89 -5.16 -12.26 20.71
C GLN A 89 -4.11 -12.23 21.83
N ASP A 90 -2.86 -12.62 21.55
CA ASP A 90 -1.76 -12.48 22.50
C ASP A 90 -1.28 -11.02 22.54
N LYS A 91 -1.70 -10.30 23.58
CA LYS A 91 -1.34 -8.89 23.79
C LYS A 91 0.15 -8.66 24.06
N ASN A 92 0.92 -9.72 24.30
CA ASN A 92 2.37 -9.64 24.47
C ASN A 92 3.14 -9.95 23.18
N TYR A 93 2.46 -10.33 22.09
CA TYR A 93 3.12 -10.57 20.81
C TYR A 93 3.72 -9.27 20.25
N VAL A 94 4.94 -9.34 19.72
CA VAL A 94 5.61 -8.19 19.11
C VAL A 94 5.05 -7.97 17.70
N ILE A 95 4.04 -7.11 17.59
CA ILE A 95 3.31 -6.87 16.33
C ILE A 95 4.21 -6.27 15.25
N ASP A 96 5.12 -5.36 15.62
CA ASP A 96 6.07 -4.71 14.71
C ASP A 96 7.40 -5.48 14.59
N GLU A 97 7.34 -6.81 14.61
CA GLU A 97 8.48 -7.63 14.19
C GLU A 97 8.89 -7.32 12.75
N VAL A 98 10.14 -7.57 12.39
CA VAL A 98 10.66 -7.28 11.05
C VAL A 98 11.36 -8.49 10.43
N ASN A 99 11.24 -8.63 9.11
CA ASN A 99 12.01 -9.60 8.35
C ASN A 99 13.41 -9.07 7.99
N ASP A 100 14.19 -9.85 7.23
CA ASP A 100 15.56 -9.49 6.82
C ASP A 100 15.67 -8.21 5.95
N LYS A 101 14.56 -7.73 5.39
CA LYS A 101 14.46 -6.46 4.64
C LYS A 101 13.98 -5.30 5.49
N GLY A 102 13.70 -5.53 6.77
CA GLY A 102 13.11 -4.53 7.67
C GLY A 102 11.60 -4.37 7.51
N GLU A 103 10.91 -5.23 6.76
CA GLU A 103 9.46 -5.08 6.56
C GLU A 103 8.69 -5.63 7.77
N THR A 104 7.76 -4.83 8.30
CA THR A 104 6.78 -5.27 9.30
C THR A 104 5.64 -6.07 8.68
N PRO A 105 4.88 -6.85 9.46
CA PRO A 105 3.62 -7.45 9.01
C PRO A 105 2.69 -6.45 8.30
N LEU A 106 2.57 -5.23 8.84
CA LEU A 106 1.69 -4.21 8.25
C LEU A 106 2.22 -3.70 6.91
N LEU A 107 3.54 -3.54 6.77
CA LEU A 107 4.12 -3.14 5.48
C LEU A 107 3.90 -4.22 4.42
N ILE A 108 4.09 -5.50 4.77
CA ILE A 108 3.85 -6.64 3.87
C ILE A 108 2.37 -6.67 3.45
N ALA A 109 1.43 -6.56 4.40
CA ALA A 109 0.00 -6.51 4.09
C ALA A 109 -0.35 -5.32 3.18
N THR A 110 0.32 -4.19 3.35
CA THR A 110 0.14 -2.99 2.52
C THR A 110 0.71 -3.18 1.10
N HIS A 111 1.89 -3.80 0.96
CA HIS A 111 2.49 -4.17 -0.34
C HIS A 111 1.52 -5.02 -1.17
N GLU A 112 1.00 -6.08 -0.56
CA GLU A 112 0.10 -7.05 -1.20
C GLU A 112 -1.37 -6.57 -1.28
N ASN A 113 -1.68 -5.40 -0.70
CA ASN A 113 -3.04 -4.86 -0.59
C ASN A 113 -4.04 -5.80 0.11
N PHE A 114 -3.58 -6.54 1.14
CA PHE A 114 -4.43 -7.36 1.99
C PHE A 114 -5.17 -6.48 3.00
N ILE A 115 -6.23 -5.83 2.53
CA ILE A 115 -7.00 -4.82 3.28
C ILE A 115 -7.46 -5.34 4.65
N ASP A 116 -8.05 -6.52 4.72
CA ASP A 116 -8.59 -7.07 5.97
C ASP A 116 -7.49 -7.34 7.00
N ILE A 117 -6.34 -7.86 6.55
CA ILE A 117 -5.17 -8.10 7.41
C ILE A 117 -4.58 -6.76 7.88
N ALA A 118 -4.45 -5.78 6.97
CA ALA A 118 -3.94 -4.45 7.32
C ALA A 118 -4.83 -3.79 8.38
N LYS A 119 -6.16 -3.87 8.25
CA LYS A 119 -7.11 -3.38 9.26
C LYS A 119 -6.93 -4.07 10.61
N GLN A 120 -6.83 -5.40 10.63
CA GLN A 120 -6.59 -6.16 11.87
C GLN A 120 -5.30 -5.73 12.58
N LEU A 121 -4.21 -5.55 11.82
CA LEU A 121 -2.93 -5.11 12.35
C LEU A 121 -2.99 -3.67 12.89
N ILE A 122 -3.65 -2.76 12.17
CA ILE A 122 -3.85 -1.37 12.60
C ILE A 122 -4.71 -1.31 13.87
N ASP A 123 -5.78 -2.09 13.95
CA ASP A 123 -6.65 -2.17 15.13
C ASP A 123 -5.94 -2.78 16.35
N ALA A 124 -4.96 -3.66 16.11
CA ALA A 124 -4.11 -4.23 17.14
C ALA A 124 -2.95 -3.29 17.56
N GLY A 125 -2.77 -2.15 16.88
CA GLY A 125 -1.79 -1.13 17.24
C GLY A 125 -0.45 -1.22 16.51
N ALA A 126 -0.38 -1.90 15.36
CA ALA A 126 0.81 -1.87 14.50
C ALA A 126 1.18 -0.43 14.11
N ASP A 127 2.45 -0.06 14.18
CA ASP A 127 2.93 1.29 13.85
C ASP A 127 2.97 1.50 12.33
N ILE A 128 2.17 2.45 11.84
CA ILE A 128 2.09 2.82 10.41
C ILE A 128 3.36 3.52 9.89
N ASN A 129 4.33 3.82 10.76
CA ASN A 129 5.50 4.63 10.47
C ASN A 129 6.83 3.88 10.49
N VAL A 130 6.86 2.58 10.82
CA VAL A 130 8.11 1.79 10.78
C VAL A 130 8.62 1.70 9.35
N GLN A 131 9.86 2.13 9.11
CA GLN A 131 10.47 2.13 7.78
C GLN A 131 11.32 0.88 7.58
N ASP A 132 11.22 0.30 6.40
CA ASP A 132 12.10 -0.77 5.95
C ASP A 132 13.49 -0.25 5.55
N GLN A 133 14.34 -1.14 5.02
CA GLN A 133 15.70 -0.79 4.60
C GLN A 133 15.78 0.20 3.43
N ILE A 134 14.68 0.43 2.71
CA ILE A 134 14.60 1.40 1.61
C ILE A 134 13.72 2.61 1.97
N SER A 135 13.51 2.83 3.27
CA SER A 135 12.79 3.98 3.83
C SER A 135 11.31 4.04 3.47
N ASP A 136 10.69 2.91 3.11
CA ASP A 136 9.25 2.83 2.93
C ASP A 136 8.60 2.38 4.25
N SER A 137 7.61 3.15 4.72
CA SER A 137 6.72 2.76 5.82
C SER A 137 5.35 2.37 5.30
N PRO A 138 4.49 1.69 6.08
CA PRO A 138 3.12 1.39 5.64
C PRO A 138 2.36 2.62 5.15
N TYR A 139 2.42 3.75 5.87
CA TYR A 139 1.80 5.01 5.47
C TYR A 139 2.38 5.57 4.17
N LEU A 140 3.71 5.69 4.07
CA LEU A 140 4.38 6.24 2.88
C LEU A 140 4.08 5.38 1.65
N TYR A 141 4.14 4.05 1.78
CA TYR A 141 3.86 3.12 0.69
C TYR A 141 2.38 3.14 0.29
N ALA A 142 1.45 3.14 1.25
CA ALA A 142 0.03 3.18 0.96
C ALA A 142 -0.35 4.45 0.17
N GLY A 143 0.21 5.59 0.58
CA GLY A 143 0.13 6.87 -0.15
C GLY A 143 0.70 6.76 -1.56
N ALA A 144 1.94 6.33 -1.67
CA ALA A 144 2.67 6.26 -2.93
C ALA A 144 2.06 5.29 -3.94
N GLN A 145 1.50 4.15 -3.53
CA GLN A 145 1.12 3.06 -4.45
C GLN A 145 -0.39 2.88 -4.62
N GLY A 146 -1.17 3.91 -4.26
CA GLY A 146 -2.61 3.89 -4.51
C GLY A 146 -3.38 2.88 -3.66
N LYS A 147 -2.87 2.52 -2.47
CA LYS A 147 -3.56 1.60 -1.54
C LYS A 147 -4.65 2.36 -0.76
N THR A 148 -5.62 2.92 -1.50
CA THR A 148 -6.54 3.95 -0.99
C THR A 148 -7.33 3.52 0.24
N GLU A 149 -7.84 2.30 0.27
CA GLU A 149 -8.63 1.83 1.41
C GLU A 149 -7.77 1.64 2.67
N ILE A 150 -6.56 1.11 2.52
CA ILE A 150 -5.61 0.98 3.63
C ILE A 150 -5.18 2.36 4.12
N LEU A 151 -4.84 3.28 3.21
CA LEU A 151 -4.48 4.65 3.54
C LEU A 151 -5.61 5.36 4.30
N ALA A 152 -6.85 5.25 3.84
CA ALA A 152 -8.01 5.83 4.50
C ALA A 152 -8.16 5.29 5.93
N TYR A 153 -7.97 3.98 6.11
CA TYR A 153 -8.04 3.35 7.42
C TYR A 153 -6.91 3.81 8.35
N MET A 154 -5.67 3.92 7.86
CA MET A 154 -4.53 4.44 8.62
C MET A 154 -4.80 5.87 9.11
N LEU A 155 -5.32 6.74 8.23
CA LEU A 155 -5.61 8.14 8.55
C LEU A 155 -6.75 8.29 9.56
N ASP A 156 -7.73 7.38 9.55
CA ASP A 156 -8.82 7.33 10.55
C ASP A 156 -8.35 6.87 11.92
N LYS A 157 -7.43 5.88 11.97
CA LYS A 157 -7.04 5.22 13.23
C LYS A 157 -5.81 5.79 13.90
N GLN A 158 -4.91 6.41 13.15
CA GLN A 158 -3.59 6.78 13.64
C GLN A 158 -3.15 8.16 13.12
N VAL A 159 -2.06 8.67 13.69
CA VAL A 159 -1.41 9.92 13.26
C VAL A 159 -0.10 9.56 12.56
N PRO A 160 0.02 9.80 11.24
CA PRO A 160 1.28 9.57 10.55
C PRO A 160 2.35 10.58 10.99
N ASP A 161 3.57 10.09 11.17
CA ASP A 161 4.75 10.92 11.45
C ASP A 161 5.22 11.60 10.15
N GLN A 162 4.88 12.88 10.03
CA GLN A 162 5.21 13.68 8.84
C GLN A 162 6.71 14.06 8.76
N GLN A 163 7.52 13.75 9.76
CA GLN A 163 8.99 13.90 9.68
C GLN A 163 9.65 12.73 8.95
N LYS A 164 8.96 11.59 8.82
CA LYS A 164 9.45 10.45 8.05
C LYS A 164 9.12 10.62 6.58
N VAL A 165 10.15 10.53 5.76
CA VAL A 165 10.11 10.68 4.30
C VAL A 165 10.70 9.46 3.62
N ASN A 166 10.29 9.21 2.37
CA ASN A 166 10.81 8.08 1.59
C ASN A 166 12.29 8.29 1.20
N ARG A 167 12.89 7.29 0.52
CA ARG A 167 14.30 7.33 0.07
C ARG A 167 14.69 8.52 -0.81
N PHE A 168 13.74 9.25 -1.37
CA PHE A 168 13.98 10.46 -2.16
C PHE A 168 13.73 11.75 -1.37
N GLY A 169 13.45 11.64 -0.07
CA GLY A 169 13.09 12.78 0.77
C GLY A 169 11.65 13.27 0.57
N GLY A 170 10.80 12.51 -0.12
CA GLY A 170 9.41 12.87 -0.36
C GLY A 170 8.45 12.37 0.73
N ASN A 171 7.41 13.15 1.02
CA ASN A 171 6.26 12.68 1.81
C ASN A 171 5.35 11.76 0.97
N ALA A 172 4.21 11.32 1.51
CA ALA A 172 3.27 10.44 0.83
C ALA A 172 2.56 11.08 -0.40
N LEU A 173 2.41 12.41 -0.41
CA LEU A 173 1.66 13.14 -1.44
C LEU A 173 2.41 13.23 -2.76
N ILE A 174 3.72 13.45 -2.72
CA ILE A 174 4.58 13.57 -3.91
C ILE A 174 4.46 12.35 -4.84
N PRO A 175 4.77 11.12 -4.39
CA PRO A 175 4.67 9.94 -5.24
C PRO A 175 3.20 9.59 -5.58
N ALA A 176 2.22 9.93 -4.73
CA ALA A 176 0.81 9.75 -5.07
C ALA A 176 0.43 10.58 -6.31
N ALA A 177 0.91 11.83 -6.37
CA ALA A 177 0.69 12.73 -7.49
C ALA A 177 1.45 12.28 -8.75
N GLU A 178 2.73 11.92 -8.63
CA GLU A 178 3.55 11.40 -9.74
C GLU A 178 2.93 10.14 -10.34
N LYS A 179 2.51 9.18 -9.52
CA LYS A 179 1.98 7.89 -9.98
C LYS A 179 0.54 7.94 -10.48
N GLY A 180 -0.10 9.10 -10.44
CA GLY A 180 -1.46 9.28 -10.96
C GLY A 180 -2.56 8.79 -10.00
N HIS A 181 -2.26 8.60 -8.71
CA HIS A 181 -3.21 8.11 -7.72
C HIS A 181 -4.09 9.25 -7.17
N LEU A 182 -4.95 9.78 -8.05
CA LEU A 182 -5.81 10.94 -7.75
C LEU A 182 -6.62 10.80 -6.46
N GLU A 183 -7.16 9.61 -6.17
CA GLU A 183 -7.95 9.40 -4.94
C GLU A 183 -7.08 9.47 -3.68
N ASN A 184 -5.82 9.01 -3.74
CA ASN A 184 -4.87 9.20 -2.64
C ASN A 184 -4.47 10.66 -2.48
N VAL A 185 -4.26 11.39 -3.59
CA VAL A 185 -4.00 12.84 -3.55
C VAL A 185 -5.15 13.56 -2.85
N LYS A 186 -6.39 13.33 -3.27
CA LYS A 186 -7.59 13.93 -2.63
C LYS A 186 -7.68 13.56 -1.15
N LEU A 187 -7.42 12.30 -0.81
CA LEU A 187 -7.49 11.82 0.57
C LEU A 187 -6.44 12.48 1.47
N LEU A 188 -5.19 12.56 1.02
CA LEU A 188 -4.10 13.21 1.75
C LEU A 188 -4.33 14.71 1.92
N LEU A 189 -4.86 15.39 0.90
CA LEU A 189 -5.21 16.81 0.99
C LEU A 189 -6.39 17.06 1.93
N LYS A 190 -7.42 16.20 1.88
CA LYS A 190 -8.55 16.27 2.80
C LYS A 190 -8.13 16.07 4.26
N ASP A 191 -7.17 15.16 4.48
CA ASP A 191 -6.59 14.92 5.79
C ASP A 191 -5.75 16.11 6.29
N GLY A 192 -5.04 16.79 5.39
CA GLY A 192 -4.39 18.08 5.64
C GLY A 192 -3.10 18.00 6.48
N ARG A 193 -2.71 16.82 6.98
CA ARG A 193 -1.47 16.65 7.76
C ARG A 193 -0.22 16.62 6.88
N ALA A 194 -0.33 16.09 5.65
CA ALA A 194 0.78 16.09 4.70
C ALA A 194 1.03 17.51 4.16
N ALA A 195 2.26 18.02 4.31
CA ALA A 195 2.62 19.32 3.78
C ALA A 195 2.57 19.33 2.25
N ILE A 196 1.62 20.10 1.68
CA ILE A 196 1.38 20.17 0.23
C ILE A 196 2.59 20.68 -0.56
N ASP A 197 3.34 21.60 0.04
CA ASP A 197 4.51 22.26 -0.54
C ASP A 197 5.84 21.62 -0.13
N HIS A 198 5.81 20.42 0.45
CA HIS A 198 7.04 19.68 0.78
C HIS A 198 7.90 19.50 -0.48
N GLN A 199 9.19 19.75 -0.36
CA GLN A 199 10.16 19.51 -1.42
C GLN A 199 11.00 18.28 -1.09
N ASN A 200 11.07 17.34 -2.03
CA ASN A 200 11.97 16.20 -1.90
C ASN A 200 13.43 16.60 -2.14
N ASN A 201 14.36 15.64 -2.14
CA ASN A 201 15.80 15.88 -2.29
C ASN A 201 16.18 16.55 -3.63
N TYR A 202 15.28 16.57 -4.62
CA TYR A 202 15.45 17.22 -5.92
C TYR A 202 14.79 18.61 -6.00
N GLY A 203 14.16 19.07 -4.90
CA GLY A 203 13.37 20.29 -4.87
C GLY A 203 11.98 20.11 -5.47
N TYR A 204 11.54 18.88 -5.79
CA TYR A 204 10.22 18.67 -6.38
C TYR A 204 9.14 18.64 -5.31
N THR A 205 8.07 19.41 -5.55
CA THR A 205 6.78 19.27 -4.87
C THR A 205 5.90 18.28 -5.61
N ALA A 206 4.76 17.90 -5.01
CA ALA A 206 3.77 17.06 -5.68
C ALA A 206 3.26 17.68 -6.98
N LEU A 207 3.11 19.01 -7.00
CA LEU A 207 2.71 19.76 -8.19
C LEU A 207 3.78 19.71 -9.29
N ILE A 208 5.06 19.80 -8.93
CA ILE A 208 6.14 19.71 -9.90
C ILE A 208 6.21 18.29 -10.49
N GLU A 209 6.18 17.22 -9.68
CA GLU A 209 6.28 15.85 -10.23
C GLU A 209 5.09 15.48 -11.12
N ALA A 210 3.87 15.90 -10.76
CA ALA A 210 2.66 15.68 -11.57
C ALA A 210 2.75 16.31 -12.97
N VAL A 211 3.59 17.34 -13.15
CA VAL A 211 3.77 18.04 -14.43
C VAL A 211 5.06 17.62 -15.14
N ALA A 212 6.18 17.56 -14.41
CA ALA A 212 7.52 17.44 -14.97
C ALA A 212 7.88 16.01 -15.39
N LEU A 213 7.36 15.01 -14.67
CA LEU A 213 7.78 13.62 -14.82
C LEU A 213 6.76 12.76 -15.56
N ARG A 214 5.58 13.32 -15.85
CA ARG A 214 4.42 12.60 -16.39
C ARG A 214 3.96 13.19 -17.71
N ASP A 215 2.94 12.59 -18.30
CA ASP A 215 2.34 13.10 -19.54
C ASP A 215 1.22 14.11 -19.25
N GLY A 216 0.80 14.83 -20.28
CA GLY A 216 -0.30 15.80 -20.20
C GLY A 216 -1.70 15.17 -20.14
N SER A 217 -1.84 13.89 -19.74
CA SER A 217 -3.13 13.19 -19.77
C SER A 217 -4.12 13.74 -18.75
N GLU A 218 -5.40 13.38 -18.92
CA GLU A 218 -6.51 13.90 -18.12
C GLU A 218 -6.34 13.66 -16.62
N ILE A 219 -5.77 12.49 -16.23
CA ILE A 219 -5.53 12.19 -14.81
C ILE A 219 -4.56 13.19 -14.18
N TYR A 220 -3.49 13.57 -14.88
CA TYR A 220 -2.54 14.56 -14.37
C TYR A 220 -3.10 15.97 -14.42
N GLN A 221 -3.93 16.31 -15.41
CA GLN A 221 -4.67 17.57 -15.41
C GLN A 221 -5.57 17.69 -14.17
N GLN A 222 -6.26 16.60 -13.81
CA GLN A 222 -7.09 16.55 -12.60
C GLN A 222 -6.25 16.65 -11.32
N ILE A 223 -5.10 15.97 -11.25
CA ILE A 223 -4.19 16.05 -10.09
C ILE A 223 -3.64 17.47 -9.93
N VAL A 224 -3.17 18.10 -11.00
CA VAL A 224 -2.71 19.50 -10.99
C VAL A 224 -3.80 20.42 -10.47
N LYS A 225 -5.02 20.27 -11.00
CA LYS A 225 -6.17 21.06 -10.56
C LYS A 225 -6.45 20.86 -9.06
N VAL A 226 -6.52 19.62 -8.59
CA VAL A 226 -6.79 19.29 -7.18
C VAL A 226 -5.71 19.82 -6.24
N LEU A 227 -4.43 19.76 -6.64
CA LEU A 227 -3.33 20.34 -5.86
C LEU A 227 -3.44 21.86 -5.78
N LEU A 228 -3.79 22.54 -6.87
CA LEU A 228 -3.99 23.99 -6.88
C LEU A 228 -5.22 24.42 -6.07
N GLU A 229 -6.33 23.68 -6.16
CA GLU A 229 -7.52 23.87 -5.30
C GLU A 229 -7.18 23.65 -3.82
N GLY A 230 -6.25 22.74 -3.53
CA GLY A 230 -5.68 22.50 -2.20
C GLY A 230 -4.68 23.55 -1.72
N GLY A 231 -4.38 24.57 -2.54
CA GLY A 231 -3.50 25.69 -2.18
C GLY A 231 -2.01 25.47 -2.44
N ALA A 232 -1.63 24.56 -3.34
CA ALA A 232 -0.23 24.33 -3.67
C ALA A 232 0.45 25.60 -4.22
N ASP A 233 1.64 25.93 -3.71
CA ASP A 233 2.42 27.06 -4.20
C ASP A 233 3.09 26.71 -5.54
N LYS A 234 2.43 27.14 -6.62
CA LYS A 234 2.91 26.98 -8.00
C LYS A 234 4.19 27.76 -8.33
N THR A 235 4.64 28.65 -7.45
CA THR A 235 5.84 29.48 -7.64
C THR A 235 7.12 28.82 -7.14
N LEU A 236 6.99 27.74 -6.36
CA LEU A 236 8.13 26.98 -5.87
C LEU A 236 8.96 26.42 -7.03
N LYS A 237 10.27 26.44 -6.81
CA LYS A 237 11.27 26.03 -7.79
C LYS A 237 12.00 24.79 -7.30
N ASP A 238 12.24 23.88 -8.22
CA ASP A 238 13.13 22.76 -8.00
C ASP A 238 14.61 23.19 -7.87
N ASN A 239 15.49 22.22 -7.63
CA ASN A 239 16.93 22.47 -7.50
C ASN A 239 17.59 22.94 -8.81
N THR A 240 16.89 22.89 -9.94
CA THR A 240 17.33 23.43 -11.23
C THR A 240 16.79 24.84 -11.51
N GLY A 241 15.96 25.37 -10.60
CA GLY A 241 15.35 26.70 -10.70
C GLY A 241 14.06 26.75 -11.51
N ARG A 242 13.44 25.59 -11.82
CA ARG A 242 12.23 25.51 -12.66
C ARG A 242 10.97 25.33 -11.80
N THR A 243 9.89 25.99 -12.22
CA THR A 243 8.54 25.83 -11.66
C THR A 243 7.74 24.78 -12.43
N ALA A 244 6.60 24.35 -11.89
CA ALA A 244 5.64 23.52 -12.63
C ALA A 244 5.20 24.18 -13.96
N GLU A 245 5.04 25.52 -13.99
CA GLU A 245 4.69 26.25 -15.22
C GLU A 245 5.80 26.13 -16.29
N ASP A 246 7.07 26.19 -15.87
CA ASP A 246 8.20 26.06 -16.79
C ASP A 246 8.27 24.68 -17.44
N TYR A 247 7.91 23.63 -16.70
CA TYR A 247 7.78 22.29 -17.25
C TYR A 247 6.61 22.19 -18.23
N ALA A 248 5.40 22.57 -17.81
CA ALA A 248 4.20 22.53 -18.65
C ALA A 248 4.41 23.25 -19.99
N ARG A 249 5.05 24.43 -19.95
CA ARG A 249 5.39 25.22 -21.15
C ARG A 249 6.38 24.49 -22.05
N SER A 250 7.46 23.92 -21.49
CA SER A 250 8.50 23.24 -22.28
C SER A 250 8.03 21.92 -22.89
N LEU A 251 7.10 21.23 -22.22
CA LEU A 251 6.56 19.94 -22.64
C LEU A 251 5.34 20.09 -23.56
N GLY A 252 4.79 21.31 -23.69
CA GLY A 252 3.63 21.60 -24.53
C GLY A 252 2.29 21.16 -23.93
N TYR A 253 2.19 21.08 -22.60
CA TYR A 253 0.97 20.69 -21.88
C TYR A 253 0.03 21.89 -21.71
N SER A 254 -0.61 22.30 -22.82
CA SER A 254 -1.43 23.51 -22.88
C SER A 254 -2.53 23.58 -21.82
N GLU A 255 -3.24 22.48 -21.55
CA GLU A 255 -4.31 22.45 -20.55
C GLU A 255 -3.79 22.64 -19.12
N MET A 256 -2.68 21.98 -18.76
CA MET A 256 -2.03 22.18 -17.47
C MET A 256 -1.46 23.59 -17.33
N LEU A 257 -0.84 24.12 -18.40
CA LEU A 257 -0.31 25.48 -18.44
C LEU A 257 -1.43 26.51 -18.22
N ASN A 258 -2.58 26.32 -18.87
CA ASN A 258 -3.75 27.17 -18.67
C ASN A 258 -4.26 27.09 -17.22
N THR A 259 -4.35 25.88 -16.67
CA THR A 259 -4.75 25.65 -15.29
C THR A 259 -3.80 26.34 -14.31
N LEU A 260 -2.48 26.17 -14.46
CA LEU A 260 -1.48 26.82 -13.61
C LEU A 260 -1.55 28.36 -13.65
N ARG A 261 -2.06 28.95 -14.73
CA ARG A 261 -2.20 30.41 -14.87
C ARG A 261 -3.52 30.95 -14.33
N SER A 262 -4.53 30.11 -14.14
CA SER A 262 -5.85 30.53 -13.67
C SER A 262 -5.99 30.60 -12.14
N TYR A 263 -5.07 29.97 -11.40
CA TYR A 263 -4.92 30.11 -9.94
C TYR A 263 -3.85 31.16 -9.64
#